data_AF-A0A854QHG8-F1
#
_entry.id   AF-A0A854QHG8-F1
#
_cell.length_a   1.000
_cell.length_b   1.000
_cell.length_c   1.000
_cell.angle_alpha   90.00
_cell.angle_beta   90.00
_cell.angle_gamma   90.00
#
_symmetry.space_group_name_H-M   'P 1'
#
loop_
_entity.id
_entity.type
_entity.pdbx_description
1 polymer ?
#
loop_
_entity_poly.entity_id
_entity_poly.type
_entity_poly.pdbx_seq_one_letter_code
_entity_poly.pdbx_strand_id
1 'polypeptide(L)'
;MRATGLHGLKRAAIILPVAWTGVWLGYYAYTDTLRRAHIRERNKKLTRTLETLPGGGPDYAQPATEIERNALKERYSSLKFAGRYWNPYVEWREQGAWEWALWKGVISTLTLKLFYNGGVPPDRPIPDLPVERPDFDLLYPCSSSETPTTRESGSGGSDIEITDKYTCTWLGQSTSYVTLDKLAILTDPALQHRTIPSRLAPERLRPPPCTLSELKRVDVVLVSHNHFDHLDPDAISELGDSCEWIVPVGCGPFLRKHGATRVTELDWWQETKHTLSRPGQKDKTYTITAVPSMHWSARSPLDTNATLWAAFHVKSDTDKPKSFIHLGDTGYSPTLYHAVGRIMGPVDLAAIPIGSYEPRWHMHLQHTDPEGAVRMALQMHVRKSIGVHWGTWLMSDEAYNKPPLDLELARQLLDVSENQFSVIPVGKTIVLED
;
A
#
# COMPACT_ATOMS: atom_id res chain seq x y z
N MET A 1 -41.76 -41.53 6.00
CA MET A 1 -41.44 -40.15 6.45
C MET A 1 -40.01 -39.72 6.08
N ARG A 2 -39.63 -39.65 4.78
CA ARG A 2 -38.31 -39.10 4.36
C ARG A 2 -38.32 -38.23 3.09
N ALA A 3 -39.47 -38.01 2.44
CA ALA A 3 -39.54 -37.25 1.17
C ALA A 3 -39.78 -35.73 1.33
N THR A 4 -40.35 -35.30 2.45
CA THR A 4 -40.69 -33.89 2.72
C THR A 4 -39.49 -33.02 3.11
N GLY A 5 -38.48 -33.60 3.77
CA GLY A 5 -37.26 -32.89 4.15
C GLY A 5 -36.38 -32.46 2.96
N LEU A 6 -36.24 -33.33 1.94
CA LEU A 6 -35.42 -33.00 0.76
C LEU A 6 -36.05 -31.92 -0.13
N HIS A 7 -37.37 -31.82 -0.20
CA HIS A 7 -38.04 -30.78 -1.00
C HIS A 7 -37.91 -29.39 -0.35
N GLY A 8 -37.98 -29.31 0.98
CA GLY A 8 -37.71 -28.07 1.72
C GLY A 8 -36.26 -27.60 1.55
N LEU A 9 -35.29 -28.52 1.65
CA LEU A 9 -33.88 -28.24 1.42
C LEU A 9 -33.58 -27.77 -0.01
N LYS A 10 -34.16 -28.43 -1.02
CA LYS A 10 -34.00 -28.01 -2.43
C LYS A 10 -34.62 -26.65 -2.73
N ARG A 11 -35.79 -26.34 -2.15
CA ARG A 11 -36.41 -25.01 -2.29
C ARG A 11 -35.61 -23.93 -1.58
N ALA A 12 -35.14 -24.18 -0.35
CA ALA A 12 -34.28 -23.24 0.38
C ALA A 12 -32.96 -22.99 -0.37
N ALA A 13 -32.36 -24.02 -0.97
CA ALA A 13 -31.14 -23.92 -1.77
C ALA A 13 -31.28 -23.05 -3.03
N ILE A 14 -32.51 -22.81 -3.52
CA ILE A 14 -32.78 -21.92 -4.66
C ILE A 14 -33.24 -20.55 -4.17
N ILE A 15 -34.17 -20.51 -3.19
CA ILE A 15 -34.78 -19.27 -2.70
C ILE A 15 -33.74 -18.40 -1.99
N LEU A 16 -32.87 -18.97 -1.16
CA LEU A 16 -31.89 -18.19 -0.40
C LEU A 16 -30.88 -17.47 -1.31
N PRO A 17 -30.24 -18.12 -2.30
CA PRO A 17 -29.36 -17.40 -3.23
C PRO A 17 -30.08 -16.34 -4.06
N VAL A 18 -31.32 -16.59 -4.50
CA VAL A 18 -32.10 -15.61 -5.27
C VAL A 18 -32.46 -14.40 -4.40
N ALA A 19 -32.95 -14.63 -3.18
CA ALA A 19 -33.27 -13.57 -2.24
C ALA A 19 -32.01 -12.76 -1.86
N TRP A 20 -30.90 -13.44 -1.55
CA TRP A 20 -29.61 -12.81 -1.31
C TRP A 20 -29.16 -11.95 -2.47
N THR A 21 -29.24 -12.48 -3.71
CA THR A 21 -28.87 -11.75 -4.92
C THR A 21 -29.74 -10.53 -5.12
N GLY A 22 -31.06 -10.64 -4.91
CA GLY A 22 -31.99 -9.51 -4.99
C GLY A 22 -31.67 -8.41 -3.97
N VAL A 23 -31.43 -8.78 -2.71
CA VAL A 23 -31.04 -7.85 -1.64
C VAL A 23 -29.69 -7.20 -1.95
N TRP A 24 -28.70 -7.99 -2.40
CA TRP A 24 -27.38 -7.49 -2.76
C TRP A 24 -27.43 -6.53 -3.95
N LEU A 25 -28.22 -6.83 -4.98
CA LEU A 25 -28.42 -5.94 -6.13
C LEU A 25 -29.10 -4.63 -5.73
N GLY A 26 -30.11 -4.70 -4.85
CA GLY A 26 -30.77 -3.49 -4.31
C GLY A 26 -29.80 -2.63 -3.50
N TYR A 27 -29.01 -3.26 -2.62
CA TYR A 27 -27.96 -2.59 -1.86
C TYR A 27 -26.90 -1.98 -2.77
N TYR A 28 -26.39 -2.73 -3.75
CA TYR A 28 -25.41 -2.27 -4.73
C TYR A 28 -25.94 -1.07 -5.52
N ALA A 29 -27.16 -1.15 -6.06
CA ALA A 29 -27.75 -0.06 -6.83
C ALA A 29 -27.92 1.21 -5.98
N TYR A 30 -28.38 1.06 -4.73
CA TYR A 30 -28.54 2.18 -3.80
C TYR A 30 -27.19 2.85 -3.47
N THR A 31 -26.21 2.04 -3.07
CA THR A 31 -24.89 2.54 -2.64
C THR A 31 -24.08 3.12 -3.81
N ASP A 32 -24.12 2.50 -4.98
CA ASP A 32 -23.46 3.01 -6.18
C ASP A 32 -24.12 4.31 -6.67
N THR A 33 -25.45 4.43 -6.59
CA THR A 33 -26.17 5.66 -6.93
C THR A 33 -25.75 6.82 -6.01
N LEU A 34 -25.69 6.59 -4.70
CA LEU A 34 -25.23 7.60 -3.73
C LEU A 34 -23.78 8.01 -3.99
N ARG A 35 -22.88 7.02 -4.16
CA ARG A 35 -21.47 7.23 -4.46
C ARG A 35 -21.28 8.06 -5.73
N ARG A 36 -21.98 7.73 -6.82
CA ARG A 36 -21.93 8.49 -8.09
C ARG A 36 -22.53 9.88 -7.96
N ALA A 37 -23.60 10.07 -7.17
CA ALA A 37 -24.14 11.39 -6.91
C ALA A 37 -23.10 12.28 -6.22
N HIS A 38 -22.43 11.74 -5.20
CA HIS A 38 -21.37 12.42 -4.46
C HIS A 38 -20.17 12.79 -5.34
N ILE A 39 -19.71 11.87 -6.18
CA ILE A 39 -18.63 12.13 -7.14
C ILE A 39 -19.01 13.26 -8.11
N ARG A 40 -20.25 13.24 -8.64
CA ARG A 40 -20.73 14.30 -9.56
C ARG A 40 -20.78 15.66 -8.89
N GLU A 41 -21.27 15.72 -7.65
CA GLU A 41 -21.33 16.97 -6.90
C GLU A 41 -19.93 17.54 -6.63
N ARG A 42 -19.01 16.71 -6.12
CA ARG A 42 -17.62 17.12 -5.87
C ARG A 42 -16.88 17.51 -7.14
N ASN A 43 -17.10 16.81 -8.25
CA ASN A 43 -16.55 17.20 -9.56
C ASN A 43 -17.06 18.57 -10.00
N LYS A 44 -18.38 18.82 -9.89
CA LYS A 44 -18.97 20.12 -10.24
C LYS A 44 -18.37 21.25 -9.39
N LYS A 45 -18.17 21.01 -8.09
CA LYS A 45 -17.54 21.99 -7.20
C LYS A 45 -16.08 22.22 -7.58
N LEU A 46 -15.31 21.16 -7.81
CA LEU A 46 -13.92 21.25 -8.26
C LEU A 46 -13.82 22.08 -9.54
N THR A 47 -14.57 21.73 -10.59
CA THR A 47 -14.55 22.46 -11.87
C THR A 47 -14.83 23.94 -11.67
N ARG A 48 -15.91 24.28 -10.93
CA ARG A 48 -16.26 25.67 -10.64
C ARG A 48 -15.14 26.40 -9.91
N THR A 49 -14.46 25.76 -8.95
CA THR A 49 -13.35 26.37 -8.23
C THR A 49 -12.13 26.58 -9.11
N LEU A 50 -11.80 25.60 -9.97
CA LEU A 50 -10.65 25.73 -10.88
C LEU A 50 -10.88 26.84 -11.92
N GLU A 51 -12.10 27.06 -12.39
CA GLU A 51 -12.47 28.17 -13.28
C GLU A 51 -12.29 29.55 -12.63
N THR A 52 -12.29 29.63 -11.29
CA THR A 52 -12.05 30.90 -10.57
C THR A 52 -10.58 31.22 -10.36
N LEU A 53 -9.67 30.31 -10.74
CA LEU A 53 -8.23 30.55 -10.62
C LEU A 53 -7.77 31.65 -11.59
N PRO A 54 -6.75 32.45 -11.21
CA PRO A 54 -6.15 33.42 -12.11
C PRO A 54 -5.71 32.76 -13.43
N GLY A 55 -6.09 33.33 -14.57
CA GLY A 55 -5.82 32.74 -15.89
C GLY A 55 -6.87 31.74 -16.38
N GLY A 56 -7.96 31.51 -15.63
CA GLY A 56 -9.09 30.68 -16.07
C GLY A 56 -8.88 29.17 -15.87
N GLY A 57 -7.85 28.76 -15.11
CA GLY A 57 -7.57 27.36 -14.81
C GLY A 57 -6.26 27.16 -14.06
N PRO A 58 -5.90 25.90 -13.74
CA PRO A 58 -4.62 25.59 -13.10
C PRO A 58 -3.43 25.86 -14.04
N ASP A 59 -2.39 26.51 -13.51
CA ASP A 59 -1.08 26.56 -14.14
C ASP A 59 -0.28 25.32 -13.71
N TYR A 60 -0.12 24.37 -14.63
CA TYR A 60 0.62 23.13 -14.39
C TYR A 60 2.14 23.30 -14.41
N ALA A 61 2.66 24.44 -14.86
CA ALA A 61 4.09 24.76 -14.77
C ALA A 61 4.49 25.28 -13.38
N GLN A 62 3.52 25.69 -12.56
CA GLN A 62 3.73 26.22 -11.22
C GLN A 62 3.19 25.28 -10.14
N PRO A 63 3.67 25.36 -8.89
CA PRO A 63 3.07 24.65 -7.77
C PRO A 63 1.58 25.00 -7.61
N ALA A 64 0.78 24.01 -7.18
CA ALA A 64 -0.64 24.21 -6.98
C ALA A 64 -0.91 25.30 -5.94
N THR A 65 -1.81 26.23 -6.27
CA THR A 65 -2.23 27.28 -5.34
C THR A 65 -3.00 26.69 -4.16
N GLU A 66 -3.07 27.40 -3.04
CA GLU A 66 -3.81 26.92 -1.87
C GLU A 66 -5.30 26.68 -2.17
N ILE A 67 -5.90 27.48 -3.05
CA ILE A 67 -7.29 27.29 -3.51
C ILE A 67 -7.41 25.97 -4.29
N GLU A 68 -6.48 25.71 -5.22
CA GLU A 68 -6.44 24.47 -5.99
C GLU A 68 -6.25 23.25 -5.07
N ARG A 69 -5.28 23.31 -4.15
CA ARG A 69 -4.99 22.23 -3.19
C ARG A 69 -6.22 21.90 -2.35
N ASN A 70 -6.91 22.91 -1.82
CA ASN A 70 -8.13 22.70 -1.03
C ASN A 70 -9.28 22.10 -1.85
N ALA A 71 -9.45 22.54 -3.10
CA ALA A 71 -10.46 21.95 -4.00
C ALA A 71 -10.17 20.48 -4.33
N LEU A 72 -8.89 20.14 -4.57
CA LEU A 72 -8.47 18.75 -4.80
C LEU A 72 -8.62 17.88 -3.55
N LYS A 73 -8.22 18.38 -2.37
CA LYS A 73 -8.42 17.69 -1.08
C LYS A 73 -9.90 17.41 -0.85
N GLU A 74 -10.78 18.36 -1.14
CA GLU A 74 -12.22 18.16 -1.01
C GLU A 74 -12.73 17.09 -1.99
N ARG A 75 -12.32 17.15 -3.27
CA ARG A 75 -12.72 16.19 -4.30
C ARG A 75 -12.37 14.75 -3.90
N TYR A 76 -11.18 14.55 -3.36
CA TYR A 76 -10.63 13.25 -3.00
C TYR A 76 -10.64 13.00 -1.48
N SER A 77 -11.53 13.66 -0.74
CA SER A 77 -11.72 13.35 0.68
C SER A 77 -12.43 12.01 0.85
N SER A 78 -12.24 11.36 2.00
CA SER A 78 -12.86 10.07 2.27
C SER A 78 -14.39 10.14 2.19
N LEU A 79 -14.99 8.98 1.91
CA LEU A 79 -16.44 8.82 1.85
C LEU A 79 -16.81 7.64 2.73
N LYS A 80 -17.68 7.88 3.71
CA LYS A 80 -18.15 6.85 4.65
C LYS A 80 -19.67 6.91 4.77
N PHE A 81 -20.33 5.79 4.51
CA PHE A 81 -21.76 5.64 4.77
C PHE A 81 -22.10 4.17 5.01
N ALA A 82 -23.19 3.93 5.76
CA ALA A 82 -23.58 2.59 6.23
C ALA A 82 -22.43 1.84 6.95
N GLY A 83 -21.63 2.56 7.74
CA GLY A 83 -20.52 1.98 8.51
C GLY A 83 -19.29 1.57 7.69
N ARG A 84 -19.28 1.80 6.38
CA ARG A 84 -18.20 1.41 5.45
C ARG A 84 -17.58 2.62 4.77
N TYR A 85 -16.29 2.54 4.52
CA TYR A 85 -15.58 3.44 3.63
C TYR A 85 -15.80 3.04 2.16
N TRP A 86 -15.81 4.04 1.28
CA TRP A 86 -16.12 3.88 -0.13
C TRP A 86 -15.13 4.65 -0.99
N ASN A 87 -14.79 4.06 -2.14
CA ASN A 87 -13.95 4.67 -3.15
C ASN A 87 -14.69 5.81 -3.90
N PRO A 88 -14.24 7.07 -3.79
CA PRO A 88 -14.84 8.20 -4.50
C PRO A 88 -14.25 8.36 -5.92
N TYR A 89 -14.00 7.24 -6.62
CA TYR A 89 -13.37 7.19 -7.94
C TYR A 89 -14.36 6.70 -8.99
N VAL A 90 -14.28 7.25 -10.21
CA VAL A 90 -15.22 6.89 -11.29
C VAL A 90 -14.95 5.49 -11.84
N GLU A 91 -13.69 5.07 -11.73
CA GLU A 91 -13.14 3.79 -12.13
C GLU A 91 -13.62 2.67 -11.20
N TRP A 92 -13.87 2.98 -9.91
CA TRP A 92 -14.29 1.99 -8.93
C TRP A 92 -15.74 1.52 -9.13
N ARG A 93 -15.94 0.23 -8.95
CA ARG A 93 -17.23 -0.42 -8.73
C ARG A 93 -17.07 -1.48 -7.64
N GLU A 94 -18.10 -1.73 -6.85
CA GLU A 94 -18.05 -2.85 -5.90
C GLU A 94 -17.98 -4.18 -6.66
N GLN A 95 -17.20 -5.09 -6.11
CA GLN A 95 -17.10 -6.45 -6.62
C GLN A 95 -17.95 -7.37 -5.75
N GLY A 96 -18.79 -8.17 -6.41
CA GLY A 96 -19.57 -9.18 -5.71
C GLY A 96 -18.72 -10.41 -5.42
N ALA A 97 -19.04 -11.14 -4.34
CA ALA A 97 -18.43 -12.44 -4.06
C ALA A 97 -18.59 -13.45 -5.22
N TRP A 98 -19.61 -13.26 -6.06
CA TRP A 98 -19.82 -14.06 -7.26
C TRP A 98 -18.72 -13.85 -8.30
N GLU A 99 -18.08 -12.67 -8.39
CA GLU A 99 -16.98 -12.43 -9.33
C GLU A 99 -15.75 -13.23 -8.93
N TRP A 100 -15.46 -13.29 -7.64
CA TRP A 100 -14.41 -14.16 -7.12
C TRP A 100 -14.74 -15.64 -7.39
N ALA A 101 -15.99 -16.06 -7.16
CA ALA A 101 -16.42 -17.42 -7.45
C ALA A 101 -16.37 -17.73 -8.96
N LEU A 102 -16.70 -16.77 -9.83
CA LEU A 102 -16.55 -16.88 -11.27
C LEU A 102 -15.09 -17.00 -11.66
N TRP A 103 -14.23 -16.14 -11.11
CA TRP A 103 -12.79 -16.18 -11.36
C TRP A 103 -12.19 -17.52 -10.91
N LYS A 104 -12.20 -17.81 -9.61
CA LYS A 104 -11.51 -18.98 -9.05
C LYS A 104 -12.25 -20.29 -9.33
N GLY A 105 -13.58 -20.29 -9.33
CA GLY A 105 -14.37 -21.50 -9.54
C GLY A 105 -14.55 -21.91 -11.01
N VAL A 106 -14.80 -20.95 -11.90
CA VAL A 106 -15.14 -21.24 -13.31
C VAL A 106 -13.96 -20.93 -14.22
N ILE A 107 -13.48 -19.69 -14.25
CA ILE A 107 -12.44 -19.25 -15.19
C ILE A 107 -11.14 -19.98 -14.93
N SER A 108 -10.66 -20.03 -13.68
CA SER A 108 -9.43 -20.75 -13.34
C SER A 108 -9.56 -22.25 -13.62
N THR A 109 -10.75 -22.85 -13.47
CA THR A 109 -10.97 -24.25 -13.86
C THR A 109 -10.89 -24.45 -15.38
N LEU A 110 -11.60 -23.62 -16.16
CA LEU A 110 -11.64 -23.70 -17.62
C LEU A 110 -10.28 -23.38 -18.28
N THR A 111 -9.49 -22.52 -17.65
CA THR A 111 -8.16 -22.13 -18.12
C THR A 111 -7.03 -22.98 -17.52
N LEU A 112 -7.38 -24.04 -16.77
CA LEU A 112 -6.43 -24.90 -16.05
C LEU A 112 -5.51 -24.14 -15.07
N LYS A 113 -5.95 -22.95 -14.63
CA LYS A 113 -5.29 -22.12 -13.63
C LYS A 113 -5.69 -22.38 -12.18
N LEU A 114 -6.64 -23.28 -11.91
CA LEU A 114 -7.12 -23.55 -10.54
C LEU A 114 -5.99 -23.95 -9.56
N PHE A 115 -4.98 -24.66 -10.08
CA PHE A 115 -3.76 -25.04 -9.35
C PHE A 115 -2.50 -24.43 -9.95
N TYR A 116 -2.64 -23.37 -10.74
CA TYR A 116 -1.50 -22.70 -11.34
C TYR A 116 -0.65 -22.04 -10.25
N ASN A 117 0.60 -22.46 -10.19
CA ASN A 117 1.57 -22.03 -9.18
C ASN A 117 2.35 -20.79 -9.63
N GLY A 118 1.79 -19.95 -10.52
CA GLY A 118 2.49 -18.77 -11.03
C GLY A 118 3.69 -19.08 -11.92
N GLY A 119 3.85 -20.33 -12.41
CA GLY A 119 5.03 -20.73 -13.18
C GLY A 119 6.31 -20.81 -12.35
N VAL A 120 6.19 -20.92 -11.02
CA VAL A 120 7.34 -20.98 -10.11
C VAL A 120 8.12 -22.28 -10.33
N PRO A 121 9.46 -22.21 -10.54
CA PRO A 121 10.29 -23.40 -10.69
C PRO A 121 10.37 -24.19 -9.37
N PRO A 122 10.63 -25.51 -9.44
CA PRO A 122 10.75 -26.35 -8.25
C PRO A 122 12.03 -26.04 -7.44
N ASP A 123 13.07 -25.52 -8.11
CA ASP A 123 14.37 -25.25 -7.48
C ASP A 123 14.28 -24.17 -6.38
N ARG A 124 15.10 -24.35 -5.34
CA ARG A 124 15.22 -23.43 -4.20
C ARG A 124 16.71 -23.22 -3.88
N PRO A 125 17.19 -21.96 -3.72
CA PRO A 125 16.47 -20.70 -3.93
C PRO A 125 16.00 -20.54 -5.40
N ILE A 126 14.93 -19.78 -5.62
CA ILE A 126 14.43 -19.50 -6.98
C ILE A 126 15.48 -18.66 -7.71
N PRO A 127 16.06 -19.12 -8.84
CA PRO A 127 17.18 -18.43 -9.48
C PRO A 127 16.89 -16.97 -9.84
N ASP A 128 15.68 -16.69 -10.31
CA ASP A 128 15.26 -15.35 -10.78
C ASP A 128 14.81 -14.42 -9.64
N LEU A 129 14.80 -14.88 -8.38
CA LEU A 129 14.42 -14.09 -7.21
C LEU A 129 15.56 -14.06 -6.18
N PRO A 130 16.69 -13.40 -6.48
CA PRO A 130 17.80 -13.30 -5.54
C PRO A 130 17.37 -12.60 -4.25
N VAL A 131 18.00 -13.01 -3.15
CA VAL A 131 17.90 -12.41 -1.84
C VAL A 131 19.29 -11.92 -1.45
N GLU A 132 19.41 -10.63 -1.22
CA GLU A 132 20.59 -9.98 -0.67
C GLU A 132 20.39 -9.73 0.83
N ARG A 133 21.48 -9.47 1.54
CA ARG A 133 21.41 -9.03 2.94
C ARG A 133 21.41 -7.49 2.96
N PRO A 134 20.59 -6.84 3.80
CA PRO A 134 20.64 -5.39 3.98
C PRO A 134 22.06 -4.94 4.35
N ASP A 135 22.46 -3.79 3.81
CA ASP A 135 23.75 -3.18 4.12
C ASP A 135 23.68 -2.51 5.51
N PHE A 136 23.79 -3.31 6.56
CA PHE A 136 23.67 -2.84 7.93
C PHE A 136 24.80 -1.88 8.34
N ASP A 137 25.97 -1.98 7.72
CA ASP A 137 27.09 -1.06 7.96
C ASP A 137 26.76 0.33 7.40
N LEU A 138 26.13 0.38 6.22
CA LEU A 138 25.62 1.62 5.64
C LEU A 138 24.45 2.21 6.45
N LEU A 139 23.54 1.37 6.97
CA LEU A 139 22.37 1.82 7.73
C LEU A 139 22.74 2.31 9.14
N TYR A 140 23.75 1.69 9.77
CA TYR A 140 24.16 1.91 11.16
C TYR A 140 25.68 2.16 11.30
N PRO A 141 26.20 3.29 10.79
CA PRO A 141 27.65 3.52 10.64
C PRO A 141 28.46 3.54 11.95
N CYS A 142 27.82 3.79 13.10
CA CYS A 142 28.47 3.86 14.41
C CYS A 142 28.19 2.65 15.32
N SER A 143 27.61 1.54 14.81
CA SER A 143 27.39 0.38 15.68
C SER A 143 28.73 -0.31 15.98
N SER A 144 29.24 -0.15 17.21
CA SER A 144 30.46 -0.80 17.69
C SER A 144 30.27 -2.32 17.77
N SER A 145 31.38 -3.08 17.85
CA SER A 145 31.36 -4.54 18.07
C SER A 145 30.66 -4.98 19.37
N GLU A 146 30.37 -4.04 20.28
CA GLU A 146 29.64 -4.25 21.53
C GLU A 146 28.13 -3.96 21.40
N THR A 147 27.70 -3.39 20.28
CA THR A 147 26.27 -3.12 20.02
C THR A 147 25.55 -4.43 19.71
N PRO A 148 24.41 -4.73 20.35
CA PRO A 148 23.67 -5.96 20.09
C PRO A 148 23.42 -6.17 18.60
N THR A 149 23.63 -7.42 18.13
CA THR A 149 23.32 -7.81 16.75
C THR A 149 21.83 -7.73 16.44
N THR A 150 21.00 -7.71 17.48
CA THR A 150 19.54 -7.65 17.41
C THR A 150 19.00 -6.67 18.45
N ARG A 151 17.93 -5.96 18.11
CA ARG A 151 17.13 -5.15 19.04
C ARG A 151 16.47 -6.04 20.11
N GLU A 152 16.41 -5.60 21.36
CA GLU A 152 15.55 -6.22 22.37
C GLU A 152 14.07 -5.89 22.07
N SER A 153 13.18 -6.88 22.14
CA SER A 153 11.75 -6.68 21.88
C SER A 153 11.18 -5.52 22.72
N GLY A 154 10.59 -4.52 22.07
CA GLY A 154 10.00 -3.36 22.72
C GLY A 154 10.98 -2.21 23.09
N SER A 155 12.30 -2.38 22.94
CA SER A 155 13.23 -1.25 23.09
C SER A 155 13.39 -0.49 21.77
N GLY A 156 13.35 0.85 21.83
CA GLY A 156 13.34 1.76 20.67
C GLY A 156 14.64 1.91 19.91
N GLY A 157 15.71 1.17 20.26
CA GLY A 157 17.04 1.39 19.71
C GLY A 157 17.46 2.87 19.73
N SER A 158 17.02 3.65 20.74
CA SER A 158 17.10 5.12 20.75
C SER A 158 18.53 5.63 20.57
N ASP A 159 19.49 4.84 21.05
CA ASP A 159 20.92 5.14 21.07
C ASP A 159 21.65 4.68 19.80
N ILE A 160 20.95 3.99 18.88
CA ILE A 160 21.49 3.58 17.59
C ILE A 160 21.45 4.77 16.63
N GLU A 161 22.62 5.15 16.13
CA GLU A 161 22.73 6.17 15.09
C GLU A 161 22.33 5.61 13.72
N ILE A 162 21.38 6.29 13.07
CA ILE A 162 20.99 6.06 11.67
C ILE A 162 21.84 6.93 10.76
N THR A 163 22.22 6.36 9.61
CA THR A 163 22.85 7.07 8.51
C THR A 163 22.12 8.36 8.11
N ASP A 164 22.88 9.36 7.69
CA ASP A 164 22.34 10.60 7.12
C ASP A 164 22.00 10.47 5.63
N LYS A 165 22.49 9.41 4.98
CA LYS A 165 22.18 9.11 3.58
C LYS A 165 20.70 8.77 3.40
N TYR A 166 20.16 9.19 2.25
CA TYR A 166 18.83 8.78 1.83
C TYR A 166 18.93 7.36 1.26
N THR A 167 18.44 6.35 1.99
CA THR A 167 18.50 4.96 1.55
C THR A 167 17.13 4.31 1.46
N CYS A 168 17.02 3.28 0.62
CA CYS A 168 15.87 2.39 0.56
C CYS A 168 16.36 0.94 0.51
N THR A 169 15.85 0.12 1.43
CA THR A 169 16.03 -1.34 1.43
C THR A 169 14.69 -2.01 1.23
N TRP A 170 14.51 -2.74 0.14
CA TRP A 170 13.26 -3.47 -0.10
C TRP A 170 13.30 -4.82 0.61
N LEU A 171 12.46 -5.03 1.62
CA LEU A 171 12.46 -6.26 2.43
C LEU A 171 11.51 -7.35 1.91
N GLY A 172 10.83 -7.08 0.79
CA GLY A 172 9.85 -7.96 0.18
C GLY A 172 8.41 -7.46 0.38
N GLN A 173 7.51 -7.91 -0.49
CA GLN A 173 6.15 -7.41 -0.62
C GLN A 173 6.12 -5.87 -0.64
N SER A 174 5.32 -5.24 0.21
CA SER A 174 5.22 -3.79 0.37
C SER A 174 6.10 -3.27 1.53
N THR A 175 6.95 -4.15 2.08
CA THR A 175 7.85 -3.83 3.19
C THR A 175 9.14 -3.19 2.68
N SER A 176 9.37 -1.95 3.07
CA SER A 176 10.60 -1.21 2.77
C SER A 176 11.12 -0.53 4.03
N TYR A 177 12.43 -0.57 4.21
CA TYR A 177 13.14 0.16 5.26
C TYR A 177 13.86 1.36 4.62
N VAL A 178 13.42 2.57 4.97
CA VAL A 178 13.84 3.82 4.34
C VAL A 178 14.50 4.72 5.38
N THR A 179 15.68 5.25 5.06
CA THR A 179 16.33 6.29 5.89
C THR A 179 16.18 7.64 5.23
N LEU A 180 15.59 8.62 5.91
CA LEU A 180 15.34 9.96 5.37
C LEU A 180 15.76 11.01 6.40
N ASP A 181 16.83 11.75 6.12
CA ASP A 181 17.40 12.76 7.03
C ASP A 181 17.61 12.27 8.47
N LYS A 182 18.11 11.03 8.65
CA LYS A 182 18.28 10.31 9.94
C LYS A 182 17.02 9.69 10.56
N LEU A 183 15.84 9.78 9.92
CA LEU A 183 14.62 9.05 10.31
C LEU A 183 14.65 7.64 9.73
N ALA A 184 14.39 6.62 10.54
CA ALA A 184 14.19 5.24 10.08
C ALA A 184 12.69 4.93 9.95
N ILE A 185 12.24 4.71 8.72
CA ILE A 185 10.85 4.41 8.37
C ILE A 185 10.74 2.95 7.94
N LEU A 186 9.76 2.24 8.48
CA LEU A 186 9.39 0.89 8.02
C LEU A 186 7.97 0.94 7.45
N THR A 187 7.76 0.43 6.23
CA THR A 187 6.43 0.35 5.62
C THR A 187 5.87 -1.06 5.75
N ASP A 188 4.56 -1.20 5.96
CA ASP A 188 3.79 -2.45 5.89
C ASP A 188 4.58 -3.69 6.35
N PRO A 189 4.97 -3.78 7.64
CA PRO A 189 5.91 -4.79 8.09
C PRO A 189 5.28 -6.18 8.05
N ALA A 190 5.55 -6.90 6.97
CA ALA A 190 5.06 -8.25 6.74
C ALA A 190 6.25 -9.12 6.36
N LEU A 191 6.88 -9.75 7.37
CA LEU A 191 8.03 -10.65 7.18
C LEU A 191 7.71 -12.13 7.44
N GLN A 192 6.45 -12.46 7.70
CA GLN A 192 5.96 -13.81 7.97
C GLN A 192 6.13 -14.77 6.77
N HIS A 193 6.07 -16.07 7.04
CA HIS A 193 6.20 -17.10 6.00
C HIS A 193 4.95 -17.23 5.12
N ARG A 194 3.75 -17.03 5.70
CA ARG A 194 2.44 -17.10 5.04
C ARG A 194 1.59 -15.93 5.50
N THR A 195 0.76 -15.38 4.61
CA THR A 195 -0.09 -14.22 4.93
C THR A 195 -1.02 -14.48 6.12
N ILE A 196 -1.54 -15.70 6.24
CA ILE A 196 -2.27 -16.18 7.43
C ILE A 196 -1.72 -17.53 7.87
N PRO A 197 -1.87 -17.92 9.15
CA PRO A 197 -1.40 -19.21 9.70
C PRO A 197 -2.29 -20.37 9.23
N SER A 198 -2.37 -20.59 7.92
CA SER A 198 -3.14 -21.64 7.27
C SER A 198 -2.33 -22.24 6.13
N ARG A 199 -2.39 -23.57 5.98
CA ARG A 199 -1.75 -24.27 4.84
C ARG A 199 -2.34 -23.88 3.49
N LEU A 200 -3.54 -23.29 3.48
CA LEU A 200 -4.22 -22.82 2.27
C LEU A 200 -3.75 -21.43 1.80
N ALA A 201 -3.06 -20.67 2.65
CA ALA A 201 -2.50 -19.38 2.28
C ALA A 201 -1.21 -19.56 1.46
N PRO A 202 -0.89 -18.65 0.53
CA PRO A 202 0.35 -18.76 -0.22
C PRO A 202 1.57 -18.74 0.70
N GLU A 203 2.51 -19.64 0.46
CA GLU A 203 3.86 -19.56 1.05
C GLU A 203 4.66 -18.47 0.35
N ARG A 204 5.58 -17.86 1.09
CA ARG A 204 6.53 -16.93 0.50
C ARG A 204 7.45 -17.64 -0.49
N LEU A 205 7.70 -17.02 -1.63
CA LEU A 205 8.56 -17.53 -2.70
C LEU A 205 10.06 -17.52 -2.34
N ARG A 206 10.46 -16.64 -1.43
CA ARG A 206 11.84 -16.47 -0.93
C ARG A 206 11.81 -16.15 0.57
N PRO A 207 12.85 -16.45 1.36
CA PRO A 207 12.89 -16.01 2.76
C PRO A 207 12.93 -14.48 2.88
N PRO A 208 12.52 -13.90 4.02
CA PRO A 208 12.83 -12.49 4.29
C PRO A 208 14.37 -12.30 4.33
N PRO A 209 14.88 -11.14 3.91
CA PRO A 209 16.33 -10.90 3.83
C PRO A 209 16.99 -10.68 5.20
N CYS A 210 16.19 -10.36 6.21
CA CYS A 210 16.59 -10.22 7.61
C CYS A 210 15.36 -10.42 8.53
N THR A 211 15.59 -10.55 9.83
CA THR A 211 14.53 -10.48 10.85
C THR A 211 14.15 -9.03 11.16
N LEU A 212 13.00 -8.80 11.79
CA LEU A 212 12.65 -7.46 12.31
C LEU A 212 13.62 -7.03 13.42
N SER A 213 14.09 -7.96 14.25
CA SER A 213 15.07 -7.68 15.30
C SER A 213 16.45 -7.26 14.78
N GLU A 214 16.84 -7.65 13.56
CA GLU A 214 18.07 -7.16 12.91
C GLU A 214 17.95 -5.69 12.46
N LEU A 215 16.72 -5.16 12.29
CA LEU A 215 16.49 -3.72 12.13
C LEU A 215 16.65 -3.03 13.48
N LYS A 216 17.88 -2.65 13.81
CA LYS A 216 18.30 -2.13 15.12
C LYS A 216 17.49 -0.92 15.60
N ARG A 217 16.90 -0.16 14.68
CA ARG A 217 16.06 1.00 14.99
C ARG A 217 14.99 1.20 13.93
N VAL A 218 13.77 1.49 14.39
CA VAL A 218 12.63 1.90 13.58
C VAL A 218 11.97 3.03 14.35
N ASP A 219 11.93 4.23 13.78
CA ASP A 219 11.33 5.38 14.45
C ASP A 219 9.83 5.46 14.15
N VAL A 220 9.46 5.22 12.89
CA VAL A 220 8.08 5.29 12.39
C VAL A 220 7.75 4.04 11.57
N VAL A 221 6.57 3.47 11.82
CA VAL A 221 5.95 2.46 10.97
C VAL A 221 4.76 3.05 10.23
N LEU A 222 4.73 2.90 8.91
CA LEU A 222 3.62 3.30 8.05
C LEU A 222 2.85 2.05 7.62
N VAL A 223 1.57 1.94 7.98
CA VAL A 223 0.72 0.82 7.57
C VAL A 223 -0.35 1.32 6.61
N SER A 224 -0.30 0.93 5.34
CA SER A 224 -1.21 1.40 4.31
C SER A 224 -2.65 0.95 4.52
N HIS A 225 -2.89 -0.29 4.94
CA HIS A 225 -4.22 -0.85 5.20
C HIS A 225 -4.14 -2.15 6.00
N ASN A 226 -5.30 -2.73 6.35
CA ASN A 226 -5.37 -3.83 7.30
C ASN A 226 -5.28 -5.24 6.68
N HIS A 227 -4.91 -5.41 5.41
CA HIS A 227 -4.76 -6.75 4.83
C HIS A 227 -3.61 -7.54 5.46
N PHE A 228 -3.68 -8.86 5.34
CA PHE A 228 -2.80 -9.79 6.02
C PHE A 228 -1.33 -9.72 5.56
N ASP A 229 -1.09 -9.36 4.31
CA ASP A 229 0.23 -9.20 3.71
C ASP A 229 0.83 -7.79 3.88
N HIS A 230 0.12 -6.89 4.57
CA HIS A 230 0.57 -5.53 4.91
C HIS A 230 0.62 -5.26 6.42
N LEU A 231 -0.27 -5.90 7.18
CA LEU A 231 -0.38 -5.74 8.63
C LEU A 231 -0.34 -7.09 9.34
N ASP A 232 0.87 -7.47 9.73
CA ASP A 232 1.16 -8.71 10.45
C ASP A 232 1.04 -8.52 11.99
N PRO A 233 0.18 -9.28 12.69
CA PRO A 233 0.11 -9.22 14.15
C PRO A 233 1.43 -9.53 14.85
N ASP A 234 2.25 -10.44 14.30
CA ASP A 234 3.53 -10.80 14.93
C ASP A 234 4.52 -9.64 14.87
N ALA A 235 4.55 -8.92 13.74
CA ALA A 235 5.32 -7.68 13.61
C ALA A 235 4.86 -6.59 14.59
N ILE A 236 3.55 -6.45 14.82
CA ILE A 236 3.02 -5.51 15.83
C ILE A 236 3.51 -5.89 17.22
N SER A 237 3.40 -7.17 17.59
CA SER A 237 3.83 -7.65 18.90
C SER A 237 5.35 -7.53 19.13
N GLU A 238 6.16 -7.72 18.09
CA GLU A 238 7.62 -7.59 18.19
C GLU A 238 8.08 -6.11 18.32
N LEU A 239 7.51 -5.23 17.50
CA LEU A 239 7.84 -3.80 17.51
C LEU A 239 7.22 -3.08 18.71
N GLY A 240 5.93 -3.30 18.99
CA GLY A 240 5.23 -2.65 20.10
C GLY A 240 5.37 -1.12 20.05
N ASP A 241 5.66 -0.51 21.20
CA ASP A 241 5.83 0.94 21.35
C ASP A 241 7.26 1.46 21.12
N SER A 242 8.14 0.61 20.55
CA SER A 242 9.49 1.02 20.18
C SER A 242 9.52 2.10 19.09
N CYS A 243 8.46 2.16 18.29
CA CYS A 243 8.24 3.08 17.18
C CYS A 243 6.87 3.77 17.30
N GLU A 244 6.66 4.84 16.54
CA GLU A 244 5.32 5.39 16.31
C GLU A 244 4.67 4.70 15.11
N TRP A 245 3.42 4.27 15.26
CA TRP A 245 2.64 3.67 14.19
C TRP A 245 1.70 4.71 13.57
N ILE A 246 1.84 4.98 12.28
CA ILE A 246 0.93 5.84 11.53
C ILE A 246 0.08 4.96 10.62
N VAL A 247 -1.24 4.99 10.83
CA VAL A 247 -2.18 4.06 10.20
C VAL A 247 -3.47 4.79 9.76
N PRO A 248 -4.23 4.24 8.80
CA PRO A 248 -5.54 4.78 8.44
C PRO A 248 -6.55 4.63 9.58
N VAL A 249 -7.53 5.55 9.63
CA VAL A 249 -8.64 5.50 10.60
C VAL A 249 -9.31 4.12 10.66
N GLY A 250 -9.46 3.60 11.88
CA GLY A 250 -10.09 2.33 12.18
C GLY A 250 -9.11 1.19 12.45
N CYS A 251 -7.83 1.33 12.09
CA CYS A 251 -6.81 0.32 12.33
C CYS A 251 -6.30 0.32 13.79
N GLY A 252 -6.40 1.44 14.50
CA GLY A 252 -5.83 1.59 15.84
C GLY A 252 -6.27 0.55 16.87
N PRO A 253 -7.56 0.15 16.97
CA PRO A 253 -7.98 -0.93 17.86
C PRO A 253 -7.27 -2.27 17.60
N PHE A 254 -6.97 -2.60 16.33
CA PHE A 254 -6.25 -3.82 15.98
C PHE A 254 -4.79 -3.77 16.46
N LEU A 255 -4.10 -2.64 16.28
CA LEU A 255 -2.73 -2.47 16.76
C LEU A 255 -2.64 -2.54 18.29
N ARG A 256 -3.54 -1.83 18.99
CA ARG A 256 -3.61 -1.83 20.46
C ARG A 256 -3.84 -3.22 21.03
N LYS A 257 -4.68 -4.03 20.36
CA LYS A 257 -4.92 -5.43 20.73
C LYS A 257 -3.65 -6.30 20.66
N HIS A 258 -2.70 -5.97 19.79
CA HIS A 258 -1.46 -6.74 19.58
C HIS A 258 -0.22 -6.11 20.22
N GLY A 259 -0.38 -5.08 21.06
CA GLY A 259 0.68 -4.55 21.91
C GLY A 259 1.27 -3.19 21.51
N ALA A 260 0.75 -2.53 20.47
CA ALA A 260 1.19 -1.18 20.08
C ALA A 260 0.15 -0.13 20.48
N THR A 261 0.54 0.80 21.36
CA THR A 261 -0.31 1.88 21.88
C THR A 261 0.03 3.26 21.31
N ARG A 262 1.28 3.46 20.87
CA ARG A 262 1.76 4.66 20.16
C ARG A 262 1.28 4.68 18.72
N VAL A 263 -0.03 4.88 18.55
CA VAL A 263 -0.72 4.81 17.25
C VAL A 263 -1.39 6.14 16.93
N THR A 264 -1.05 6.69 15.77
CA THR A 264 -1.67 7.87 15.18
C THR A 264 -2.54 7.42 14.00
N GLU A 265 -3.85 7.66 14.10
CA GLU A 265 -4.83 7.33 13.06
C GLU A 265 -5.11 8.56 12.18
N LEU A 266 -4.89 8.43 10.87
CA LEU A 266 -5.10 9.52 9.91
C LEU A 266 -6.17 9.18 8.88
N ASP A 267 -7.06 10.15 8.61
CA ASP A 267 -7.91 10.15 7.42
C ASP A 267 -7.16 10.77 6.24
N TRP A 268 -7.65 10.57 5.02
CA TRP A 268 -7.05 11.14 3.83
C TRP A 268 -6.89 12.66 3.93
N TRP A 269 -5.71 13.12 3.50
CA TRP A 269 -5.22 14.49 3.57
C TRP A 269 -4.97 15.04 4.97
N GLN A 270 -5.16 14.23 6.02
CA GLN A 270 -4.70 14.59 7.35
C GLN A 270 -3.19 14.39 7.46
N GLU A 271 -2.61 15.21 8.31
CA GLU A 271 -1.16 15.30 8.51
C GLU A 271 -0.88 15.14 10.00
N THR A 272 0.20 14.43 10.33
CA THR A 272 0.83 14.48 11.65
C THR A 272 2.27 14.96 11.53
N LYS A 273 2.83 15.43 12.64
CA LYS A 273 4.24 15.77 12.75
C LYS A 273 4.92 14.77 13.66
N HIS A 274 6.00 14.17 13.18
CA HIS A 274 6.91 13.38 13.99
C HIS A 274 8.17 14.21 14.26
N THR A 275 8.55 14.36 15.53
CA THR A 275 9.76 15.08 15.91
C THR A 275 10.75 14.12 16.55
N LEU A 276 11.91 13.98 15.91
CA LEU A 276 13.06 13.25 16.45
C LEU A 276 13.88 14.17 17.34
N SER A 277 13.84 13.90 18.65
CA SER A 277 14.71 14.55 19.64
C SER A 277 15.84 13.62 20.06
N ARG A 278 17.08 14.10 19.97
CA ARG A 278 18.28 13.34 20.37
C ARG A 278 19.17 14.19 21.28
N PRO A 279 19.72 13.62 22.37
CA PRO A 279 20.67 14.33 23.22
C PRO A 279 21.83 14.92 22.41
N GLY A 280 22.08 16.22 22.56
CA GLY A 280 23.17 16.92 21.89
C GLY A 280 22.98 17.17 20.38
N GLN A 281 21.80 16.90 19.80
CA GLN A 281 21.48 17.22 18.41
C GLN A 281 20.26 18.14 18.33
N LYS A 282 20.14 18.91 17.24
CA LYS A 282 18.95 19.71 16.97
C LYS A 282 17.78 18.78 16.63
N ASP A 283 16.62 19.07 17.20
CA ASP A 283 15.38 18.37 16.85
C ASP A 283 15.11 18.44 15.34
N LYS A 284 14.70 17.31 14.77
CA LYS A 284 14.27 17.23 13.37
C LYS A 284 12.79 16.88 13.30
N THR A 285 12.05 17.61 12.49
CA THR A 285 10.60 17.39 12.33
C THR A 285 10.31 16.86 10.94
N TYR A 286 9.33 15.98 10.84
CA TYR A 286 8.87 15.35 9.63
C TYR A 286 7.35 15.47 9.56
N THR A 287 6.83 15.90 8.43
CA THR A 287 5.39 15.91 8.17
C THR A 287 5.01 14.62 7.47
N ILE A 288 4.08 13.88 8.05
CA ILE A 288 3.55 12.63 7.52
C ILE A 288 2.10 12.85 7.13
N THR A 289 1.77 12.62 5.86
CA THR A 289 0.43 12.84 5.29
C THR A 289 -0.16 11.52 4.84
N ALA A 290 -1.39 11.22 5.26
CA ALA A 290 -2.17 10.14 4.65
C ALA A 290 -2.72 10.62 3.31
N VAL A 291 -2.41 9.88 2.25
CA VAL A 291 -2.76 10.20 0.86
C VAL A 291 -3.81 9.18 0.39
N PRO A 292 -4.88 9.59 -0.32
CA PRO A 292 -5.86 8.63 -0.83
C PRO A 292 -5.25 7.62 -1.80
N SER A 293 -5.79 6.41 -1.77
CA SER A 293 -5.51 5.34 -2.73
C SER A 293 -6.83 4.64 -3.12
N MET A 294 -6.83 3.96 -4.26
CA MET A 294 -7.98 3.23 -4.76
C MET A 294 -7.85 1.76 -4.39
N HIS A 295 -8.30 1.40 -3.18
CA HIS A 295 -8.19 0.05 -2.65
C HIS A 295 -9.35 -0.25 -1.69
N TRP A 296 -9.20 -1.24 -0.83
CA TRP A 296 -10.20 -1.66 0.15
C TRP A 296 -9.53 -2.21 1.41
N SER A 297 -10.32 -2.64 2.40
CA SER A 297 -9.80 -3.21 3.63
C SER A 297 -10.70 -4.34 4.14
N ALA A 298 -10.12 -5.40 4.70
CA ALA A 298 -10.82 -6.44 5.44
C ALA A 298 -9.85 -7.39 6.16
N ARG A 299 -10.25 -7.90 7.33
CA ARG A 299 -9.62 -9.09 7.94
C ARG A 299 -10.59 -10.24 8.17
N SER A 300 -11.86 -10.04 7.86
CA SER A 300 -12.94 -11.00 7.96
C SER A 300 -14.01 -10.74 6.89
N PRO A 301 -14.94 -11.67 6.64
CA PRO A 301 -16.07 -11.41 5.75
C PRO A 301 -17.04 -10.32 6.24
N LEU A 302 -16.95 -9.89 7.52
CA LEU A 302 -17.91 -9.00 8.16
C LEU A 302 -17.40 -7.57 8.35
N ASP A 303 -16.10 -7.31 8.16
CA ASP A 303 -15.47 -6.02 8.39
C ASP A 303 -14.98 -5.35 7.09
N THR A 304 -15.46 -5.80 5.92
CA THR A 304 -15.13 -5.16 4.65
C THR A 304 -15.37 -3.66 4.70
N ASN A 305 -14.31 -2.89 4.44
CA ASN A 305 -14.23 -1.44 4.47
C ASN A 305 -14.64 -0.81 5.81
N ALA A 306 -14.53 -1.53 6.92
CA ALA A 306 -14.77 -0.97 8.25
C ALA A 306 -13.63 -0.02 8.70
N THR A 307 -12.41 -0.25 8.20
CA THR A 307 -11.25 0.65 8.36
C THR A 307 -10.92 1.32 7.04
N LEU A 308 -10.23 2.45 7.08
CA LEU A 308 -9.71 3.10 5.89
C LEU A 308 -8.44 2.40 5.36
N TRP A 309 -8.03 2.76 4.16
CA TRP A 309 -6.76 2.42 3.50
C TRP A 309 -6.10 3.72 3.01
N ALA A 310 -4.79 3.83 2.97
CA ALA A 310 -4.10 5.04 2.52
C ALA A 310 -2.69 4.74 1.99
N ALA A 311 -2.21 5.61 1.10
CA ALA A 311 -0.79 5.82 0.88
C ALA A 311 -0.25 6.78 1.96
N PHE A 312 1.06 6.80 2.20
CA PHE A 312 1.69 7.71 3.15
C PHE A 312 2.85 8.46 2.53
N HIS A 313 2.81 9.79 2.60
CA HIS A 313 3.88 10.68 2.18
C HIS A 313 4.60 11.23 3.42
N VAL A 314 5.93 11.13 3.45
CA VAL A 314 6.79 11.66 4.51
C VAL A 314 7.69 12.72 3.90
N LYS A 315 7.73 13.91 4.50
CA LYS A 315 8.59 15.01 4.09
C LYS A 315 9.37 15.56 5.27
N SER A 316 10.68 15.70 5.13
CA SER A 316 11.51 16.35 6.15
C SER A 316 11.34 17.87 6.16
N ASP A 317 11.36 18.45 7.35
CA ASP A 317 11.34 19.90 7.57
C ASP A 317 12.79 20.40 7.73
N THR A 318 13.52 20.44 6.61
CA THR A 318 14.93 20.87 6.52
C THR A 318 15.09 21.93 5.43
N ASP A 319 16.27 22.58 5.37
CA ASP A 319 16.58 23.59 4.34
C ASP A 319 16.52 23.01 2.91
N LYS A 320 16.75 21.70 2.77
CA LYS A 320 16.61 20.93 1.52
C LYS A 320 15.70 19.73 1.78
N PRO A 321 14.37 19.92 1.77
CA PRO A 321 13.44 18.90 2.20
C PRO A 321 13.47 17.71 1.24
N LYS A 322 13.58 16.51 1.80
CA LYS A 322 13.50 15.23 1.08
C LYS A 322 12.13 14.61 1.32
N SER A 323 11.59 13.90 0.33
CA SER A 323 10.30 13.23 0.44
C SER A 323 10.29 11.77 0.00
N PHE A 324 9.50 10.97 0.71
CA PHE A 324 9.22 9.57 0.43
C PHE A 324 7.71 9.38 0.34
N ILE A 325 7.22 8.59 -0.62
CA ILE A 325 5.83 8.13 -0.64
C ILE A 325 5.74 6.60 -0.72
N HIS A 326 5.00 6.02 0.21
CA HIS A 326 4.60 4.62 0.20
C HIS A 326 3.17 4.51 -0.32
N LEU A 327 2.96 3.87 -1.47
CA LEU A 327 1.61 3.82 -2.05
C LEU A 327 0.70 2.73 -1.48
N GLY A 328 1.26 1.76 -0.74
CA GLY A 328 0.54 0.57 -0.35
C GLY A 328 -0.05 -0.15 -1.56
N ASP A 329 -1.23 -0.72 -1.40
CA ASP A 329 -2.00 -1.28 -2.51
C ASP A 329 -2.97 -0.27 -3.09
N THR A 330 -3.07 -0.27 -4.41
CA THR A 330 -3.94 0.65 -5.12
C THR A 330 -4.15 0.27 -6.57
N GLY A 331 -5.36 0.49 -7.07
CA GLY A 331 -5.66 0.55 -8.50
C GLY A 331 -5.19 1.85 -9.13
N TYR A 332 -5.19 1.90 -10.46
CA TYR A 332 -4.83 3.09 -11.21
C TYR A 332 -6.04 4.00 -11.46
N SER A 333 -5.99 5.24 -10.97
CA SER A 333 -6.91 6.32 -11.37
C SER A 333 -6.10 7.51 -11.88
N PRO A 334 -6.21 7.88 -13.18
CA PRO A 334 -5.46 8.99 -13.75
C PRO A 334 -5.69 10.31 -13.01
N THR A 335 -6.94 10.54 -12.58
CA THR A 335 -7.35 11.81 -11.95
C THR A 335 -6.88 11.92 -10.50
N LEU A 336 -6.80 10.80 -9.77
CA LEU A 336 -6.29 10.76 -8.40
C LEU A 336 -4.80 11.10 -8.37
N TYR A 337 -3.96 10.37 -9.11
CA TYR A 337 -2.51 10.51 -8.97
C TYR A 337 -1.98 11.82 -9.53
N HIS A 338 -2.65 12.37 -10.54
CA HIS A 338 -2.41 13.75 -10.94
C HIS A 338 -2.70 14.72 -9.79
N ALA A 339 -3.82 14.56 -9.07
CA ALA A 339 -4.11 15.39 -7.90
C ALA A 339 -3.10 15.19 -6.76
N VAL A 340 -2.65 13.96 -6.51
CA VAL A 340 -1.58 13.67 -5.55
C VAL A 340 -0.31 14.42 -5.95
N GLY A 341 0.10 14.37 -7.22
CA GLY A 341 1.24 15.12 -7.75
C GLY A 341 1.11 16.62 -7.57
N ARG A 342 -0.09 17.19 -7.79
CA ARG A 342 -0.36 18.61 -7.57
C ARG A 342 -0.22 19.03 -6.10
N ILE A 343 -0.60 18.18 -5.15
CA ILE A 343 -0.63 18.56 -3.72
C ILE A 343 0.69 18.22 -3.00
N MET A 344 1.31 17.08 -3.34
CA MET A 344 2.48 16.51 -2.67
C MET A 344 3.78 16.66 -3.48
N GLY A 345 3.69 16.72 -4.81
CA GLY A 345 4.84 16.66 -5.71
C GLY A 345 5.67 17.96 -5.74
N PRO A 346 6.91 17.88 -6.25
CA PRO A 346 7.61 16.66 -6.69
C PRO A 346 8.00 15.75 -5.51
N VAL A 347 8.06 14.44 -5.76
CA VAL A 347 8.42 13.43 -4.76
C VAL A 347 9.79 12.83 -5.08
N ASP A 348 10.69 12.70 -4.11
CA ASP A 348 12.05 12.21 -4.39
C ASP A 348 12.09 10.68 -4.55
N LEU A 349 11.42 9.94 -3.66
CA LEU A 349 11.33 8.48 -3.72
C LEU A 349 9.88 8.00 -3.61
N ALA A 350 9.49 7.04 -4.45
CA ALA A 350 8.24 6.30 -4.28
C ALA A 350 8.46 4.78 -4.21
N ALA A 351 7.76 4.12 -3.29
CA ALA A 351 7.52 2.68 -3.33
C ALA A 351 6.14 2.45 -3.99
N ILE A 352 6.13 1.85 -5.19
CA ILE A 352 4.94 1.69 -6.03
C ILE A 352 4.69 0.21 -6.30
N PRO A 353 3.48 -0.33 -6.02
CA PRO A 353 3.18 -1.73 -6.28
C PRO A 353 3.18 -2.03 -7.78
N ILE A 354 3.76 -3.17 -8.16
CA ILE A 354 3.78 -3.65 -9.55
C ILE A 354 3.25 -5.08 -9.71
N GLY A 355 2.87 -5.75 -8.62
CA GLY A 355 2.33 -7.12 -8.60
C GLY A 355 0.84 -7.17 -8.31
N SER A 356 0.31 -8.39 -8.24
CA SER A 356 -1.08 -8.68 -7.87
C SER A 356 -2.14 -8.15 -8.85
N TYR A 357 -1.82 -8.09 -10.14
CA TYR A 357 -2.64 -7.36 -11.11
C TYR A 357 -3.44 -8.24 -12.09
N GLU A 358 -3.24 -9.56 -12.16
CA GLU A 358 -4.03 -10.44 -13.03
C GLU A 358 -5.12 -11.25 -12.29
N PRO A 359 -6.30 -11.46 -12.92
CA PRO A 359 -6.68 -10.99 -14.25
C PRO A 359 -7.16 -9.54 -14.23
N ARG A 360 -6.82 -8.74 -15.26
CA ARG A 360 -7.11 -7.30 -15.29
C ARG A 360 -8.59 -6.97 -15.08
N TRP A 361 -9.52 -7.71 -15.70
CA TRP A 361 -10.97 -7.44 -15.56
C TRP A 361 -11.46 -7.45 -14.10
N HIS A 362 -10.77 -8.19 -13.22
CA HIS A 362 -11.08 -8.28 -11.79
C HIS A 362 -10.14 -7.38 -10.97
N MET A 363 -8.83 -7.48 -11.15
CA MET A 363 -7.86 -6.86 -10.25
C MET A 363 -7.61 -5.37 -10.48
N HIS A 364 -7.89 -4.81 -11.68
CA HIS A 364 -7.54 -3.42 -12.02
C HIS A 364 -8.12 -2.35 -11.08
N LEU A 365 -9.24 -2.65 -10.42
CA LEU A 365 -9.90 -1.74 -9.49
C LEU A 365 -9.06 -1.52 -8.23
N GLN A 366 -8.36 -2.56 -7.78
CA GLN A 366 -7.68 -2.60 -6.49
C GLN A 366 -6.16 -2.73 -6.61
N HIS A 367 -5.63 -3.18 -7.76
CA HIS A 367 -4.20 -3.27 -8.05
C HIS A 367 -3.88 -2.75 -9.45
N THR A 368 -2.96 -1.79 -9.48
CA THR A 368 -2.34 -1.28 -10.70
C THR A 368 -1.50 -2.38 -11.36
N ASP A 369 -1.41 -2.35 -12.68
CA ASP A 369 -0.37 -3.06 -13.41
C ASP A 369 0.90 -2.19 -13.50
N PRO A 370 2.02 -2.73 -14.01
CA PRO A 370 3.26 -1.96 -14.14
C PRO A 370 3.14 -0.74 -15.07
N GLU A 371 2.28 -0.77 -16.09
CA GLU A 371 2.01 0.44 -16.91
C GLU A 371 1.34 1.54 -16.08
N GLY A 372 0.27 1.20 -15.34
CA GLY A 372 -0.37 2.11 -14.42
C GLY A 372 0.61 2.64 -13.37
N ALA A 373 1.50 1.79 -12.85
CA ALA A 373 2.53 2.20 -11.89
C ALA A 373 3.46 3.27 -12.47
N VAL A 374 3.93 3.12 -13.71
CA VAL A 374 4.77 4.13 -14.38
C VAL A 374 3.99 5.43 -14.62
N ARG A 375 2.71 5.35 -15.02
CA ARG A 375 1.85 6.53 -15.18
C ARG A 375 1.65 7.27 -13.86
N MET A 376 1.49 6.54 -12.76
CA MET A 376 1.38 7.10 -11.41
C MET A 376 2.66 7.85 -11.01
N ALA A 377 3.83 7.25 -11.24
CA ALA A 377 5.12 7.89 -10.99
C ALA A 377 5.26 9.22 -11.76
N LEU A 378 4.91 9.23 -13.05
CA LEU A 378 4.93 10.43 -13.89
C LEU A 378 3.95 11.50 -13.40
N GLN A 379 2.72 11.11 -13.09
CA GLN A 379 1.66 12.02 -12.60
C GLN A 379 1.97 12.64 -11.24
N MET A 380 2.69 11.90 -10.39
CA MET A 380 3.14 12.39 -9.09
C MET A 380 4.47 13.15 -9.16
N HIS A 381 5.09 13.26 -10.35
CA HIS A 381 6.41 13.84 -10.55
C HIS A 381 7.47 13.21 -9.63
N VAL A 382 7.49 11.88 -9.57
CA VAL A 382 8.46 11.13 -8.77
C VAL A 382 9.82 11.13 -9.46
N ARG A 383 10.90 11.46 -8.74
CA ARG A 383 12.27 11.40 -9.26
C ARG A 383 12.77 9.97 -9.40
N LYS A 384 12.59 9.15 -8.35
CA LYS A 384 12.98 7.74 -8.32
C LYS A 384 11.88 6.85 -7.74
N SER A 385 11.55 5.79 -8.43
CA SER A 385 10.53 4.81 -8.04
C SER A 385 11.14 3.42 -7.90
N ILE A 386 10.70 2.69 -6.88
CA ILE A 386 11.04 1.29 -6.65
C ILE A 386 9.77 0.45 -6.72
N GLY A 387 9.80 -0.56 -7.58
CA GLY A 387 8.69 -1.50 -7.75
C GLY A 387 8.61 -2.49 -6.59
N VAL A 388 7.48 -2.47 -5.87
CA VAL A 388 7.19 -3.32 -4.70
C VAL A 388 6.00 -4.25 -4.96
N HIS A 389 5.56 -5.00 -3.95
CA HIS A 389 4.38 -5.90 -3.97
C HIS A 389 4.47 -7.08 -4.94
N TRP A 390 5.68 -7.49 -5.34
CA TRP A 390 5.88 -8.62 -6.26
C TRP A 390 6.93 -9.61 -5.77
N GLY A 391 6.93 -10.81 -6.36
CA GLY A 391 7.96 -11.83 -6.12
C GLY A 391 8.04 -12.31 -4.66
N THR A 392 6.97 -12.15 -3.88
CA THR A 392 6.95 -12.48 -2.45
C THR A 392 5.89 -13.53 -2.16
N TRP A 393 4.61 -13.25 -2.41
CA TRP A 393 3.54 -14.24 -2.42
C TRP A 393 2.84 -14.25 -3.78
N LEU A 394 2.23 -15.37 -4.14
CA LEU A 394 1.35 -15.47 -5.30
C LEU A 394 -0.08 -15.16 -4.86
N MET A 395 -0.58 -13.98 -5.22
CA MET A 395 -1.89 -13.49 -4.78
C MET A 395 -2.89 -13.30 -5.93
N SER A 396 -2.47 -13.64 -7.14
CA SER A 396 -3.10 -13.31 -8.41
C SER A 396 -2.65 -14.30 -9.49
N ASP A 397 -3.13 -14.12 -10.73
CA ASP A 397 -2.96 -15.12 -11.80
C ASP A 397 -1.74 -14.88 -12.72
N GLU A 398 -0.94 -13.82 -12.50
CA GLU A 398 0.27 -13.57 -13.29
C GLU A 398 1.39 -14.54 -12.94
N ALA A 399 2.36 -14.69 -13.85
CA ALA A 399 3.58 -15.45 -13.54
C ALA A 399 4.45 -14.68 -12.54
N TYR A 400 5.14 -15.41 -11.66
CA TYR A 400 5.87 -14.82 -10.52
C TYR A 400 6.94 -13.78 -10.89
N ASN A 401 7.57 -13.95 -12.07
CA ASN A 401 8.62 -13.09 -12.62
C ASN A 401 8.12 -12.15 -13.72
N LYS A 402 6.80 -12.12 -13.99
CA LYS A 402 6.21 -11.23 -14.99
C LYS A 402 6.23 -9.75 -14.59
N PRO A 403 6.05 -9.34 -13.31
CA PRO A 403 6.00 -7.92 -12.95
C PRO A 403 7.22 -7.08 -13.37
N PRO A 404 8.49 -7.52 -13.19
CA PRO A 404 9.65 -6.78 -13.73
C PRO A 404 9.69 -6.68 -15.25
N LEU A 405 9.27 -7.75 -15.95
CA LEU A 405 9.25 -7.77 -17.42
C LEU A 405 8.22 -6.76 -17.95
N ASP A 406 7.03 -6.75 -17.34
CA ASP A 406 5.98 -5.79 -17.69
C ASP A 406 6.36 -4.36 -17.32
N LEU A 407 7.13 -4.16 -16.24
CA LEU A 407 7.68 -2.84 -15.90
C LEU A 407 8.69 -2.35 -16.96
N GLU A 408 9.57 -3.22 -17.45
CA GLU A 408 10.49 -2.88 -18.54
C GLU A 408 9.72 -2.44 -19.80
N LEU A 409 8.69 -3.20 -20.19
CA LEU A 409 7.85 -2.84 -21.34
C LEU A 409 7.12 -1.51 -21.12
N ALA A 410 6.58 -1.28 -19.93
CA ALA A 410 5.91 -0.03 -19.57
C ALA A 410 6.88 1.16 -19.59
N ARG A 411 8.11 0.98 -19.09
CA ARG A 411 9.17 1.99 -19.14
C ARG A 411 9.52 2.39 -20.57
N GLN A 412 9.71 1.41 -21.45
CA GLN A 412 9.98 1.67 -22.87
C GLN A 412 8.80 2.40 -23.55
N LEU A 413 7.57 1.99 -23.26
CA LEU A 413 6.37 2.60 -23.82
C LEU A 413 6.18 4.07 -23.40
N LEU A 414 6.58 4.42 -22.17
CA LEU A 414 6.35 5.73 -21.57
C LEU A 414 7.62 6.59 -21.47
N ASP A 415 8.72 6.16 -22.10
CA ASP A 415 10.02 6.84 -22.13
C ASP A 415 10.58 7.15 -20.72
N VAL A 416 10.54 6.15 -19.85
CA VAL A 416 11.07 6.22 -18.47
C VAL A 416 12.31 5.36 -18.36
N SER A 417 13.40 5.93 -17.85
CA SER A 417 14.65 5.20 -17.66
C SER A 417 14.59 4.22 -16.48
N GLU A 418 15.41 3.17 -16.51
CA GLU A 418 15.56 2.22 -15.39
C GLU A 418 15.99 2.93 -14.09
N ASN A 419 16.83 3.96 -14.19
CA ASN A 419 17.26 4.75 -13.04
C ASN A 419 16.10 5.52 -12.37
N GLN A 420 15.09 5.92 -13.14
CA GLN A 420 13.89 6.60 -12.63
C GLN A 420 12.86 5.62 -12.08
N PHE A 421 12.72 4.42 -12.65
CA PHE A 421 11.83 3.38 -12.10
C PHE A 421 12.47 2.00 -12.25
N SER A 422 13.01 1.49 -11.15
CA SER A 422 13.69 0.19 -11.10
C SER A 422 12.96 -0.83 -10.22
N VAL A 423 13.26 -2.10 -10.46
CA VAL A 423 13.14 -3.14 -9.43
C VAL A 423 14.51 -3.40 -8.85
N ILE A 424 14.57 -3.71 -7.56
CA ILE A 424 15.81 -4.12 -6.88
C ILE A 424 15.63 -5.52 -6.30
N PRO A 425 16.71 -6.30 -6.12
CA PRO A 425 16.66 -7.53 -5.34
C PRO A 425 16.12 -7.31 -3.92
N VAL A 426 15.43 -8.31 -3.37
CA VAL A 426 14.99 -8.25 -1.98
C VAL A 426 16.21 -8.25 -1.07
N GLY A 427 16.22 -7.36 -0.08
CA GLY A 427 17.30 -7.11 0.85
C GLY A 427 18.36 -6.14 0.34
N LYS A 428 18.36 -5.77 -0.95
CA LYS A 428 19.30 -4.79 -1.48
C LYS A 428 19.03 -3.41 -0.88
N THR A 429 20.07 -2.79 -0.34
CA THR A 429 20.05 -1.38 0.08
C THR A 429 20.58 -0.52 -1.06
N ILE A 430 19.81 0.49 -1.46
CA ILE A 430 20.25 1.51 -2.42
C ILE A 430 20.39 2.87 -1.73
N VAL A 431 21.35 3.67 -2.19
CA VAL A 431 21.47 5.08 -1.84
C VAL A 431 20.84 5.90 -2.95
N LEU A 432 20.06 6.92 -2.57
CA LEU A 432 19.57 7.93 -3.49
C LEU A 432 20.63 9.04 -3.58
N GLU A 433 21.11 9.28 -4.80
CA GLU A 433 21.98 10.42 -5.10
C GLU A 433 21.15 11.72 -5.03
N ASP A 434 21.78 12.81 -4.56
CA ASP A 434 21.12 14.11 -4.34
C ASP A 434 20.72 14.83 -5.64
#